data_AF-A0AAU6PGX0-F1
#
_entry.id   AF-A0AAU6PGX0-F1
#
_cell.length_a   1.000
_cell.length_b   1.000
_cell.length_c   1.000
_cell.angle_alpha   90.00
_cell.angle_beta   90.00
_cell.angle_gamma   90.00
#
_symmetry.space_group_name_H-M   'P 1'
#
loop_
_entity.id
_entity.type
_entity.pdbx_description
1 polymer ?
#
loop_
_entity_poly.entity_id
_entity_poly.type
_entity_poly.pdbx_seq_one_letter_code
_entity_poly.pdbx_strand_id
1 'polypeptide(L)'
;MINKLVKFLENNYPDSNINDYLDAKFIQLTSPQLKQIADALKSGELKIKPASSCGAERFVFSFGKTAILVQKDTTDSPAVYQAEFSWETDFMAIHSTRSKGKGFYFITFEFDDEYQVSLKDTDKRLEDQVRNVEQDEAMIDKVMPVLKGFMSAISE
;
A
#
# COMPACT_ATOMS: atom_id res chain seq x y z
N MET A 1 -10.60 6.69 5.02
CA MET A 1 -10.14 5.52 4.26
C MET A 1 -10.03 4.31 5.18
N ILE A 2 -9.11 4.32 6.16
CA ILE A 2 -8.82 3.19 7.06
C ILE A 2 -10.04 2.53 7.72
N ASN A 3 -10.98 3.29 8.28
CA ASN A 3 -12.17 2.71 8.93
C ASN A 3 -13.05 1.88 7.96
N LYS A 4 -13.05 2.20 6.66
CA LYS A 4 -13.77 1.41 5.66
C LYS A 4 -13.01 0.13 5.34
N LEU A 5 -11.69 0.20 5.23
CA LEU A 5 -10.82 -0.95 4.98
C LEU A 5 -10.90 -1.95 6.12
N VAL A 6 -10.75 -1.50 7.37
CA VAL A 6 -10.84 -2.35 8.56
C VAL A 6 -12.17 -3.09 8.60
N LYS A 7 -13.29 -2.37 8.45
CA LYS A 7 -14.62 -2.99 8.38
C LYS A 7 -14.75 -3.97 7.21
N PHE A 8 -14.10 -3.70 6.09
CA PHE A 8 -14.12 -4.62 4.95
C PHE A 8 -13.36 -5.90 5.26
N LEU A 9 -12.16 -5.79 5.83
CA LEU A 9 -11.34 -6.93 6.25
C LEU A 9 -12.08 -7.78 7.30
N GLU A 10 -12.65 -7.17 8.33
CA GLU A 10 -13.45 -7.86 9.37
C GLU A 10 -14.59 -8.71 8.79
N ASN A 11 -15.26 -8.23 7.74
CA ASN A 11 -16.43 -8.89 7.17
C ASN A 11 -16.10 -9.94 6.11
N ASN A 12 -14.97 -9.81 5.41
CA ASN A 12 -14.66 -10.63 4.23
C ASN A 12 -13.41 -11.51 4.43
N TYR A 13 -12.52 -11.14 5.34
CA TYR A 13 -11.29 -11.85 5.65
C TYR A 13 -11.10 -11.94 7.18
N PRO A 14 -11.96 -12.69 7.88
CA PRO A 14 -11.95 -12.76 9.35
C PRO A 14 -10.65 -13.35 9.92
N ASP A 15 -9.91 -14.11 9.12
CA ASP A 15 -8.61 -14.68 9.50
C ASP A 15 -7.44 -13.70 9.27
N SER A 16 -7.68 -12.55 8.61
CA SER A 16 -6.65 -11.53 8.44
C SER A 16 -6.32 -10.86 9.77
N ASN A 17 -5.02 -10.64 10.02
CA ASN A 17 -4.56 -9.92 11.20
C ASN A 17 -4.84 -8.41 11.07
N ILE A 18 -6.05 -7.99 11.44
CA ILE A 18 -6.49 -6.59 11.37
C ILE A 18 -5.64 -5.68 12.29
N ASN A 19 -5.01 -6.24 13.32
CA ASN A 19 -4.11 -5.48 14.19
C ASN A 19 -2.92 -4.90 13.42
N ASP A 20 -2.51 -5.51 12.30
CA ASP A 20 -1.48 -4.93 11.45
C ASP A 20 -1.89 -3.56 10.87
N TYR A 21 -3.18 -3.30 10.72
CA TYR A 21 -3.71 -1.98 10.33
C TYR A 21 -3.98 -1.05 11.52
N LEU A 22 -4.45 -1.60 12.64
CA LEU A 22 -4.85 -0.81 13.81
C LEU A 22 -3.66 -0.32 14.64
N ASP A 23 -2.62 -1.13 14.75
CA ASP A 23 -1.41 -0.81 15.52
C ASP A 23 -0.41 0.02 14.69
N ALA A 24 -0.61 0.09 13.38
CA ALA A 24 0.22 0.87 12.49
C ALA A 24 0.00 2.37 12.66
N LYS A 25 1.09 3.15 12.57
CA LYS A 25 0.98 4.60 12.46
C LYS A 25 0.26 4.96 11.16
N PHE A 26 -0.93 5.53 11.26
CA PHE A 26 -1.71 5.95 10.11
C PHE A 26 -1.32 7.35 9.64
N ILE A 27 -0.87 7.45 8.39
CA ILE A 27 -0.52 8.69 7.71
C ILE A 27 -1.51 8.90 6.58
N GLN A 28 -2.20 10.03 6.59
CA GLN A 28 -3.08 10.43 5.49
C GLN A 28 -2.51 11.66 4.80
N LEU A 29 -2.12 11.52 3.53
CA LEU A 29 -1.68 12.63 2.73
C LEU A 29 -2.84 13.27 1.96
N THR A 30 -2.86 14.59 2.01
CA THR A 30 -3.73 15.43 1.19
C THR A 30 -3.13 15.62 -0.21
N SER A 31 -3.95 15.99 -1.20
CA SER A 31 -3.46 16.27 -2.57
C SER A 31 -2.34 17.33 -2.61
N PRO A 32 -2.39 18.43 -1.82
CA PRO A 32 -1.28 19.36 -1.72
C PRO A 32 0.02 18.72 -1.21
N GLN A 33 -0.04 17.84 -0.20
CA GLN A 33 1.15 17.17 0.33
C GLN A 33 1.73 16.16 -0.67
N LEU A 34 0.89 15.44 -1.41
CA LEU A 34 1.34 14.58 -2.52
C LEU A 34 2.09 15.39 -3.58
N LYS A 35 1.53 16.54 -3.94
CA LYS A 35 2.16 17.46 -4.90
C LYS A 35 3.50 17.97 -4.36
N GLN A 36 3.57 18.35 -3.08
CA GLN A 36 4.80 18.81 -2.46
C GLN A 36 5.90 17.75 -2.49
N ILE A 37 5.58 16.50 -2.20
CA ILE A 37 6.53 15.38 -2.32
C ILE A 37 6.99 15.23 -3.77
N ALA A 38 6.06 15.23 -4.73
CA ALA A 38 6.40 15.10 -6.14
C ALA A 38 7.29 16.25 -6.66
N ASP A 39 6.98 17.48 -6.27
CA ASP A 39 7.73 18.68 -6.65
C ASP A 39 9.14 18.65 -6.02
N ALA A 40 9.26 18.26 -4.74
CA ALA A 40 10.55 18.13 -4.05
C ALA A 40 11.44 17.02 -4.63
N LEU A 41 10.85 15.91 -5.06
CA LEU A 41 11.57 14.86 -5.80
C LEU A 41 12.08 15.37 -7.14
N LYS A 42 11.22 16.10 -7.88
CA LYS A 42 11.55 16.62 -9.21
C LYS A 42 12.60 17.72 -9.17
N SER A 43 12.57 18.57 -8.14
CA SER A 43 13.57 19.64 -7.94
C SER A 43 14.90 19.13 -7.39
N GLY A 44 14.94 17.90 -6.88
CA GLY A 44 16.10 17.33 -6.19
C GLY A 44 16.29 17.85 -4.76
N GLU A 45 15.33 18.63 -4.23
CA GLU A 45 15.29 19.06 -2.83
C GLU A 45 15.18 17.84 -1.91
N LEU A 46 14.32 16.89 -2.29
CA LEU A 46 14.19 15.61 -1.61
C LEU A 46 15.09 14.58 -2.30
N LYS A 47 16.21 14.27 -1.66
CA LYS A 47 17.08 13.17 -2.09
C LYS A 47 16.49 11.84 -1.65
N ILE A 48 16.47 10.90 -2.57
CA ILE A 48 16.11 9.52 -2.28
C ILE A 48 17.16 8.91 -1.36
N LYS A 49 16.69 8.34 -0.24
CA LYS A 49 17.49 7.51 0.67
C LYS A 49 17.09 6.04 0.49
N PRO A 50 18.01 5.08 0.74
CA PRO A 50 17.68 3.66 0.76
C PRO A 50 16.47 3.36 1.65
N ALA A 51 15.65 2.38 1.28
CA ALA A 51 14.46 2.01 2.06
C ALA A 51 14.81 1.73 3.54
N SER A 52 15.93 1.06 3.80
CA SER A 52 16.44 0.70 5.13
C SER A 52 16.80 1.89 6.01
N SER A 53 16.97 3.08 5.41
CA SER A 53 17.17 4.32 6.16
C SER A 53 15.87 4.82 6.82
N CYS A 54 14.72 4.29 6.41
CA CYS A 54 13.45 4.54 7.10
C CYS A 54 13.45 3.77 8.44
N GLY A 55 13.37 4.49 9.56
CA GLY A 55 13.30 3.87 10.89
C GLY A 55 11.94 3.29 11.26
N ALA A 56 10.93 3.42 10.40
CA ALA A 56 9.58 2.97 10.70
C ALA A 56 9.44 1.47 10.47
N GLU A 57 9.16 0.73 11.55
CA GLU A 57 8.93 -0.72 11.50
C GLU A 57 7.60 -1.07 10.79
N ARG A 58 6.56 -0.26 11.01
CA ARG A 58 5.24 -0.45 10.42
C ARG A 58 4.47 0.86 10.33
N PHE A 59 3.84 1.11 9.19
CA PHE A 59 2.93 2.25 9.02
C PHE A 59 1.89 2.00 7.93
N VAL A 60 0.77 2.71 8.01
CA VAL A 60 -0.22 2.75 6.93
C VAL A 60 -0.16 4.11 6.27
N PHE A 61 0.12 4.09 4.98
CA PHE A 61 0.18 5.25 4.13
C PHE A 61 -1.08 5.36 3.28
N SER A 62 -1.85 6.44 3.40
CA SER A 62 -3.13 6.58 2.68
C SER A 62 -3.26 7.91 1.94
N PHE A 63 -3.89 7.85 0.78
CA PHE A 63 -4.25 9.01 -0.01
C PHE A 63 -5.39 8.68 -0.95
N GLY A 64 -6.33 9.61 -1.10
CA GLY A 64 -7.53 9.40 -1.92
C GLY A 64 -8.30 8.13 -1.53
N LYS A 65 -8.37 7.17 -2.46
CA LYS A 65 -9.03 5.86 -2.30
C LYS A 65 -8.06 4.71 -1.99
N THR A 66 -6.80 5.03 -1.72
CA THR A 66 -5.72 4.06 -1.56
C THR A 66 -5.22 4.06 -0.12
N ALA A 67 -4.87 2.88 0.37
CA ALA A 67 -4.05 2.68 1.56
C ALA A 67 -2.95 1.68 1.22
N ILE A 68 -1.75 1.87 1.77
CA ILE A 68 -0.65 0.92 1.70
C ILE A 68 -0.21 0.66 3.12
N LEU A 69 -0.36 -0.57 3.57
CA LEU A 69 0.29 -1.06 4.77
C LEU A 69 1.73 -1.40 4.40
N VAL A 70 2.70 -0.82 5.08
CA VAL A 70 4.13 -1.04 4.88
C VAL A 70 4.70 -1.59 6.18
N GLN A 71 5.44 -2.70 6.08
CA GLN A 71 5.99 -3.43 7.21
C GLN A 71 7.41 -3.84 6.90
N LYS A 72 8.33 -3.62 7.84
CA LYS A 72 9.71 -4.03 7.67
C LYS A 72 9.77 -5.55 7.53
N ASP A 73 10.53 -6.01 6.55
CA ASP A 73 10.77 -7.44 6.43
C ASP A 73 11.71 -7.89 7.54
N THR A 74 11.31 -8.95 8.24
CA THR A 74 12.10 -9.56 9.32
C THR A 74 12.55 -10.98 8.95
N THR A 75 12.36 -11.36 7.69
CA THR A 75 12.76 -12.66 7.17
C THR A 75 14.17 -12.59 6.60
N ASP A 76 14.73 -13.74 6.24
CA ASP A 76 16.06 -13.81 5.59
C ASP A 76 15.93 -13.57 4.06
N SER A 77 15.23 -12.49 3.70
CA SER A 77 14.94 -12.08 2.33
C SER A 77 15.81 -10.87 1.94
N PRO A 78 16.14 -10.68 0.65
CA PRO A 78 16.74 -9.42 0.19
C PRO A 78 15.78 -8.22 0.30
N ALA A 79 14.48 -8.45 0.55
CA ALA A 79 13.53 -7.38 0.76
C ALA A 79 13.78 -6.64 2.08
N VAL A 80 13.57 -5.32 2.05
CA VAL A 80 13.64 -4.47 3.25
C VAL A 80 12.25 -4.27 3.85
N TYR A 81 11.24 -4.20 3.00
CA TYR A 81 9.85 -4.02 3.40
C TYR A 81 8.91 -4.91 2.59
N GLN A 82 7.90 -5.41 3.27
CA GLN A 82 6.68 -5.95 2.68
C GLN A 82 5.59 -4.88 2.68
N ALA A 83 4.73 -4.90 1.67
CA ALA A 83 3.64 -3.97 1.54
C ALA A 83 2.36 -4.61 1.02
N GLU A 84 1.23 -4.13 1.51
CA GLU A 84 -0.09 -4.45 1.00
C GLU A 84 -0.80 -3.16 0.55
N PHE A 85 -0.98 -3.04 -0.75
CA PHE A 85 -1.76 -1.98 -1.38
C PHE A 85 -3.24 -2.36 -1.39
N SER A 86 -4.08 -1.50 -0.83
CA SER A 86 -5.54 -1.63 -0.79
C SER A 86 -6.18 -0.46 -1.51
N TRP A 87 -7.03 -0.72 -2.51
CA TRP A 87 -7.69 0.31 -3.32
C TRP A 87 -9.20 0.19 -3.30
N GLU A 88 -9.88 1.24 -2.81
CA GLU A 88 -11.36 1.33 -2.81
C GLU A 88 -11.88 1.48 -4.25
N THR A 89 -12.55 0.45 -4.76
CA THR A 89 -13.10 0.39 -6.12
C THR A 89 -14.56 -0.05 -6.11
N ASP A 90 -15.33 0.30 -7.15
CA ASP A 90 -16.75 -0.05 -7.26
C ASP A 90 -16.90 -1.53 -7.67
N PHE A 91 -17.67 -2.32 -6.90
CA PHE A 91 -17.77 -3.78 -7.02
C PHE A 91 -18.56 -4.31 -8.24
N MET A 92 -18.74 -3.57 -9.33
CA MET A 92 -19.48 -4.12 -10.50
C MET A 92 -18.78 -5.33 -11.18
N ALA A 93 -17.61 -5.74 -10.69
CA ALA A 93 -16.86 -6.92 -11.13
C ALA A 93 -16.79 -8.07 -10.11
N ILE A 94 -17.43 -7.98 -8.94
CA ILE A 94 -17.46 -9.09 -7.93
C ILE A 94 -18.92 -9.28 -7.51
N HIS A 95 -19.51 -10.42 -7.89
CA HIS A 95 -20.93 -10.70 -7.78
C HIS A 95 -21.37 -11.02 -6.34
N SER A 96 -21.34 -10.03 -5.44
CA SER A 96 -22.17 -10.08 -4.25
C SER A 96 -23.64 -9.92 -4.68
N THR A 97 -24.40 -11.01 -4.65
CA THR A 97 -25.85 -11.01 -4.94
C THR A 97 -26.67 -10.19 -3.93
N ARG A 98 -26.04 -9.49 -2.97
CA ARG A 98 -26.75 -8.74 -1.93
C ARG A 98 -26.37 -7.28 -1.70
N SER A 99 -25.33 -6.71 -2.33
CA SER A 99 -25.19 -5.25 -2.31
C SER A 99 -24.32 -4.70 -3.43
N LYS A 100 -24.79 -3.64 -4.09
CA LYS A 100 -23.99 -2.75 -4.96
C LYS A 100 -23.01 -1.93 -4.09
N GLY A 101 -22.12 -2.59 -3.36
CA GLY A 101 -21.18 -1.97 -2.43
C GLY A 101 -19.91 -1.45 -3.10
N LYS A 102 -19.09 -0.71 -2.35
CA LYS A 102 -17.68 -0.45 -2.68
C LYS A 102 -16.80 -1.53 -2.04
N GLY A 103 -15.75 -1.93 -2.74
CA GLY A 103 -14.83 -3.00 -2.36
C GLY A 103 -13.38 -2.58 -2.32
N PHE A 104 -12.52 -3.53 -1.98
CA PHE A 104 -11.09 -3.32 -1.98
C PHE A 104 -10.38 -4.32 -2.88
N TYR A 105 -9.55 -3.79 -3.78
CA TYR A 105 -8.57 -4.58 -4.53
C TYR A 105 -7.26 -4.60 -3.74
N PHE A 106 -6.67 -5.78 -3.56
CA PHE A 106 -5.45 -5.99 -2.78
C PHE A 106 -4.29 -6.42 -3.68
N ILE A 107 -3.12 -5.79 -3.49
CA ILE A 107 -1.86 -6.19 -4.11
C ILE A 107 -0.81 -6.29 -3.01
N THR A 108 -0.24 -7.48 -2.86
CA THR A 108 0.89 -7.71 -1.96
C THR A 108 2.19 -7.65 -2.77
N PHE A 109 3.18 -6.94 -2.25
CA PHE A 109 4.50 -6.82 -2.87
C PHE A 109 5.56 -6.58 -1.80
N GLU A 110 6.82 -6.75 -2.16
CA GLU A 110 7.96 -6.38 -1.33
C GLU A 110 8.91 -5.48 -2.13
N PHE A 111 9.79 -4.77 -1.43
CA PHE A 111 10.81 -3.95 -2.09
C PHE A 111 12.13 -3.90 -1.32
N ASP A 112 13.23 -3.78 -2.06
CA ASP A 112 14.60 -3.68 -1.56
C ASP A 112 15.02 -2.22 -1.27
N ASP A 113 16.30 -2.02 -0.97
CA ASP A 113 16.86 -0.72 -0.64
C ASP A 113 16.79 0.30 -1.78
N GLU A 114 16.84 -0.18 -3.02
CA GLU A 114 16.72 0.60 -4.24
C GLU A 114 15.26 0.86 -4.65
N TYR A 115 14.31 0.33 -3.88
CA TYR A 115 12.87 0.30 -4.16
C TYR A 115 12.52 -0.51 -5.42
N GLN A 116 13.31 -1.52 -5.77
CA GLN A 116 12.92 -2.51 -6.76
C GLN A 116 11.82 -3.38 -6.17
N VAL A 117 10.72 -3.50 -6.90
CA VAL A 117 9.53 -4.19 -6.41
C VAL A 117 9.49 -5.62 -6.90
N SER A 118 9.11 -6.54 -6.01
CA SER A 118 8.74 -7.91 -6.35
C SER A 118 7.30 -8.17 -5.91
N LEU A 119 6.44 -8.55 -6.85
CA LEU A 119 5.05 -8.93 -6.55
C LEU A 119 5.00 -10.22 -5.73
N LYS A 120 4.04 -10.28 -4.81
CA LYS A 120 3.76 -11.45 -3.99
C LYS A 120 2.33 -11.93 -4.15
N ASP A 121 2.14 -13.20 -3.83
CA ASP A 121 0.80 -13.73 -3.68
C ASP A 121 0.10 -13.09 -2.48
N THR A 122 -1.18 -12.82 -2.67
CA THR A 122 -2.07 -12.32 -1.63
C THR A 122 -3.08 -13.41 -1.28
N ASP A 123 -3.39 -13.51 0.01
CA ASP A 123 -4.47 -14.34 0.55
C ASP A 123 -5.84 -13.64 0.48
N LYS A 124 -5.84 -12.31 0.34
CA LYS A 124 -7.04 -11.47 0.20
C LYS A 124 -7.55 -11.44 -1.23
N ARG A 125 -7.89 -12.63 -1.73
CA ARG A 125 -8.44 -12.83 -3.08
C ARG A 125 -9.95 -12.77 -3.01
N LEU A 126 -10.55 -11.99 -3.91
CA LEU A 126 -11.98 -12.05 -4.15
C LEU A 126 -12.22 -13.19 -5.15
N GLU A 127 -13.20 -14.04 -4.88
CA GLU A 127 -13.45 -15.31 -5.59
C GLU A 127 -13.56 -15.15 -7.13
N ASP A 128 -14.04 -13.99 -7.59
CA ASP A 128 -14.24 -13.65 -9.01
C ASP A 128 -13.21 -12.65 -9.58
N GLN A 129 -12.18 -12.27 -8.82
CA GLN A 129 -11.23 -11.23 -9.24
C GLN A 129 -10.18 -11.79 -10.21
N VAL A 130 -10.31 -11.41 -11.48
CA VAL A 130 -9.27 -11.63 -12.49
C VAL A 130 -8.11 -10.70 -12.20
N ARG A 131 -6.99 -11.25 -11.70
CA ARG A 131 -5.75 -10.49 -11.54
C ARG A 131 -5.07 -10.33 -12.89
N ASN A 132 -4.65 -9.11 -13.17
CA ASN A 132 -3.77 -8.80 -14.28
C ASN A 132 -2.46 -8.28 -13.67
N VAL A 133 -1.38 -9.06 -13.85
CA VAL A 133 -0.05 -8.71 -13.32
C VAL A 133 0.42 -7.36 -13.86
N GLU A 134 0.21 -7.09 -15.15
CA GLU A 134 0.58 -5.80 -15.75
C GLU A 134 -0.21 -4.64 -15.13
N GLN A 135 -1.48 -4.88 -14.75
CA GLN A 135 -2.29 -3.89 -14.05
C GLN A 135 -1.80 -3.65 -12.62
N ASP A 136 -1.37 -4.71 -11.93
CA ASP A 136 -0.83 -4.62 -10.58
C ASP A 136 0.50 -3.85 -10.57
N GLU A 137 1.41 -4.19 -11.50
CA GLU A 137 2.66 -3.46 -11.74
C GLU A 137 2.38 -1.99 -12.06
N ALA A 138 1.46 -1.70 -12.98
CA ALA A 138 1.11 -0.33 -13.33
C ALA A 138 0.46 0.47 -12.17
N MET A 139 -0.19 -0.20 -11.21
CA MET A 139 -0.67 0.45 -9.99
C MET A 139 0.47 0.74 -9.02
N ILE A 140 1.37 -0.21 -8.82
CA ILE A 140 2.56 -0.06 -7.98
C ILE A 140 3.43 1.08 -8.51
N ASP A 141 3.73 1.11 -9.82
CA ASP A 141 4.55 2.14 -10.46
C ASP A 141 4.02 3.55 -10.23
N LYS A 142 2.69 3.71 -10.16
CA LYS A 142 2.06 5.01 -9.88
C LYS A 142 2.24 5.46 -8.44
N VAL A 143 2.38 4.54 -7.49
CA VAL A 143 2.43 4.86 -6.07
C VAL A 143 3.83 4.84 -5.50
N MET A 144 4.73 4.03 -6.05
CA MET A 144 6.11 3.94 -5.60
C MET A 144 6.83 5.28 -5.50
N PRO A 145 6.70 6.25 -6.44
CA PRO A 145 7.32 7.56 -6.29
C PRO A 145 6.89 8.30 -5.02
N VAL A 146 5.61 8.20 -4.68
CA VAL A 146 5.05 8.84 -3.49
C VAL A 146 5.54 8.13 -2.23
N LEU A 147 5.50 6.79 -2.21
CA LEU A 147 5.99 5.99 -1.08
C LEU A 147 7.48 6.24 -0.83
N LYS A 148 8.28 6.19 -1.89
CA LYS A 148 9.72 6.44 -1.90
C LYS A 148 10.07 7.83 -1.41
N GLY A 149 9.35 8.85 -1.88
CA GLY A 149 9.52 10.22 -1.40
C GLY A 149 9.14 10.36 0.07
N PHE A 150 7.99 9.82 0.47
CA PHE A 150 7.57 9.85 1.87
C PHE A 150 8.58 9.19 2.80
N MET A 151 9.00 7.95 2.48
CA MET A 151 9.98 7.21 3.28
C MET A 151 11.30 7.99 3.37
N SER A 152 11.82 8.50 2.26
CA SER A 152 13.05 9.32 2.25
C SER A 152 12.93 10.59 3.09
N ALA A 153 11.74 11.20 3.15
CA ALA A 153 11.50 12.42 3.93
C ALA A 153 11.42 12.16 5.45
N ILE A 154 11.10 10.93 5.87
CA ILE A 154 11.02 10.54 7.28
C ILE A 154 12.24 9.73 7.76
N SER A 155 13.13 9.34 6.84
CA SER A 155 14.42 8.74 7.17
C SER A 155 15.34 9.74 7.85
N GLU A 156 16.01 9.32 8.92
CA GLU A 156 17.03 10.10 9.62
C GLU A 156 18.29 10.31 8.75
#